data_AF-A0A2E0QV82-F1
#
_entry.id   AF-A0A2E0QV82-F1
#
_cell.length_a   1.000
_cell.length_b   1.000
_cell.length_c   1.000
_cell.angle_alpha   90.00
_cell.angle_beta   90.00
_cell.angle_gamma   90.00
#
_symmetry.space_group_name_H-M   'P 1'
#
loop_
_entity.id
_entity.type
_entity.pdbx_description
1 polymer ?
#
loop_
_entity_poly.entity_id
_entity_poly.type
_entity_poly.pdbx_seq_one_letter_code
_entity_poly.pdbx_strand_id
1 'polypeptide(L)'
;MCAAIETEEEPDDELDTLADALLAEWGEPGIADRVMKEAPGEVKWRTLADVLSVLIWSTSDNGHGIARAAESWLRQGEDGRKAHVALHLDVYPFVDREEREQVLTTIGAKFPQLAERCRKILTDSARR
;
A
#
# COMPACT_ATOMS: atom_id res chain seq x y z
N MET A 1 -21.31 -16.13 -36.59
CA MET A 1 -21.90 -16.12 -35.24
C MET A 1 -20.74 -15.88 -34.29
N CYS A 2 -20.49 -14.60 -33.99
CA CYS A 2 -19.55 -14.17 -32.95
C CYS A 2 -20.22 -14.42 -31.58
N ALA A 3 -19.54 -14.63 -30.46
CA ALA A 3 -18.14 -14.60 -30.12
C ALA A 3 -17.89 -15.74 -29.11
N ALA A 4 -16.71 -16.37 -29.15
CA ALA A 4 -16.21 -17.09 -28.01
C ALA A 4 -15.93 -16.05 -26.93
N ILE A 5 -16.62 -16.13 -25.80
CA ILE A 5 -16.18 -15.46 -24.59
C ILE A 5 -15.03 -16.33 -24.09
N GLU A 6 -13.83 -16.01 -24.55
CA GLU A 6 -12.61 -16.43 -23.88
C GLU A 6 -12.61 -15.65 -22.57
N THR A 7 -13.02 -16.31 -21.48
CA THR A 7 -12.79 -15.80 -20.12
C THR A 7 -11.29 -15.93 -19.88
N GLU A 8 -10.56 -14.89 -20.27
CA GLU A 8 -9.29 -14.55 -19.64
C GLU A 8 -9.69 -14.14 -18.21
N GLU A 9 -9.51 -15.03 -17.23
CA GLU A 9 -9.51 -14.61 -15.82
C GLU A 9 -8.31 -13.66 -15.68
N GLU A 10 -8.60 -12.37 -15.76
CA GLU A 10 -7.60 -11.32 -15.61
C GLU A 10 -7.08 -11.39 -14.15
N PRO A 11 -5.76 -11.26 -13.92
CA PRO A 11 -5.16 -11.41 -12.59
C PRO A 11 -5.70 -10.44 -11.51
N ASP A 12 -6.43 -9.41 -11.93
CA ASP A 12 -7.07 -8.43 -11.05
C ASP A 12 -8.30 -9.02 -10.32
N ASP A 13 -9.04 -9.95 -10.94
CA ASP A 13 -10.24 -10.58 -10.34
C ASP A 13 -9.90 -11.41 -9.09
N GLU A 14 -8.71 -12.02 -9.04
CA GLU A 14 -8.23 -12.78 -7.88
C GLU A 14 -7.95 -11.86 -6.68
N LEU A 15 -7.40 -10.67 -6.93
CA LEU A 15 -7.11 -9.68 -5.88
C LEU A 15 -8.38 -9.05 -5.34
N ASP A 16 -9.35 -8.76 -6.20
CA ASP A 16 -10.68 -8.29 -5.80
C ASP A 16 -11.40 -9.34 -4.94
N THR A 17 -11.41 -10.60 -5.40
CA THR A 17 -11.99 -11.72 -4.63
C THR A 17 -11.31 -11.89 -3.26
N LEU A 18 -9.98 -11.76 -3.22
CA LEU A 18 -9.23 -11.81 -1.97
C LEU A 18 -9.58 -10.62 -1.06
N ALA A 19 -9.63 -9.40 -1.60
CA ALA A 19 -9.98 -8.20 -0.83
C ALA A 19 -11.38 -8.32 -0.21
N ASP A 20 -12.36 -8.79 -0.98
CA ASP A 20 -13.72 -9.05 -0.51
C ASP A 20 -13.73 -10.11 0.62
N ALA A 21 -12.99 -11.20 0.45
CA ALA A 21 -12.86 -12.24 1.47
C ALA A 21 -12.22 -11.70 2.76
N LEU A 22 -11.16 -10.90 2.65
CA LEU A 22 -10.48 -10.28 3.79
C LEU A 22 -11.42 -9.30 4.52
N LEU A 23 -12.18 -8.48 3.79
CA LEU A 23 -13.15 -7.56 4.36
C LEU A 23 -14.29 -8.30 5.06
N ALA A 24 -14.81 -9.38 4.47
CA ALA A 24 -15.85 -10.19 5.06
C ALA A 24 -15.38 -10.90 6.34
N GLU A 25 -14.15 -11.39 6.38
CA GLU A 25 -13.62 -12.14 7.52
C GLU A 25 -13.13 -11.21 8.66
N TRP A 26 -12.44 -10.13 8.32
CA TRP A 26 -11.71 -9.32 9.30
C TRP A 26 -12.36 -7.96 9.57
N GLY A 27 -13.23 -7.48 8.69
CA GLY A 27 -13.78 -6.14 8.72
C GLY A 27 -12.76 -5.06 8.33
N GLU A 28 -13.25 -3.83 8.15
CA GLU A 28 -12.43 -2.68 7.74
C GLU A 28 -11.46 -2.15 8.83
N PRO A 29 -11.84 -2.04 10.12
CA PRO A 29 -11.00 -1.39 11.11
C PRO A 29 -9.65 -2.11 11.31
N GLY A 30 -8.55 -1.42 11.00
CA GLY A 30 -7.20 -1.95 11.17
C GLY A 30 -6.80 -3.02 10.16
N ILE A 31 -7.55 -3.17 9.05
CA ILE A 31 -7.29 -4.21 8.04
C ILE A 31 -5.86 -4.16 7.49
N ALA A 32 -5.30 -2.96 7.27
CA ALA A 32 -3.93 -2.79 6.77
C ALA A 32 -2.88 -3.42 7.70
N ASP A 33 -2.97 -3.15 9.01
CA ASP A 33 -2.06 -3.73 9.99
C ASP A 33 -2.25 -5.24 10.12
N ARG A 34 -3.50 -5.72 10.01
CA ARG A 34 -3.81 -7.14 10.07
C ARG A 34 -3.25 -7.89 8.86
N VAL A 35 -3.41 -7.36 7.64
CA VAL A 35 -2.78 -7.90 6.42
C VAL A 35 -1.27 -8.02 6.60
N MET A 36 -0.60 -6.96 7.09
CA MET A 36 0.84 -7.00 7.31
C MET A 36 1.28 -7.99 8.39
N LYS A 37 0.44 -8.21 9.41
CA LYS A 37 0.71 -9.10 10.54
C LYS A 37 0.50 -10.59 10.20
N GLU A 38 -0.57 -10.90 9.47
CA GLU A 38 -0.96 -12.27 9.16
C GLU A 38 -0.33 -12.78 7.86
N ALA A 39 0.16 -11.89 6.98
CA ALA A 39 0.84 -12.29 5.75
C ALA A 39 2.13 -13.09 6.02
N PRO A 40 2.29 -14.30 5.43
CA PRO A 40 3.52 -15.07 5.53
C PRO A 40 4.75 -14.26 5.13
N GLY A 41 5.90 -14.56 5.74
CA GLY A 41 7.14 -13.79 5.52
C GLY A 41 7.67 -13.86 4.08
N GLU A 42 7.29 -14.91 3.35
CA GLU A 42 7.66 -15.16 1.95
C GLU A 42 6.87 -14.30 0.96
N VAL A 43 5.71 -13.78 1.37
CA VAL A 43 4.89 -12.92 0.50
C VAL A 43 5.66 -11.65 0.18
N LYS A 44 5.85 -11.37 -1.11
CA LYS A 44 6.59 -10.20 -1.55
C LYS A 44 5.82 -8.93 -1.20
N TRP A 45 6.56 -7.85 -0.93
CA TRP A 45 5.97 -6.55 -0.64
C TRP A 45 5.04 -6.05 -1.76
N ARG A 46 5.29 -6.43 -3.03
CA ARG A 46 4.46 -6.03 -4.19
C ARG A 46 3.04 -6.55 -4.02
N THR A 47 2.89 -7.85 -3.82
CA THR A 47 1.59 -8.48 -3.58
C THR A 47 0.84 -7.84 -2.41
N LEU A 48 1.54 -7.47 -1.33
CA LEU A 48 0.90 -6.77 -0.21
C LEU A 48 0.47 -5.34 -0.57
N ALA A 49 1.27 -4.63 -1.37
CA ALA A 49 0.89 -3.32 -1.87
C ALA A 49 -0.32 -3.42 -2.81
N ASP A 50 -0.34 -4.40 -3.72
CA ASP A 50 -1.43 -4.63 -4.67
C ASP A 50 -2.75 -4.94 -3.93
N VAL A 51 -2.71 -5.86 -2.95
CA VAL A 51 -3.89 -6.17 -2.10
C VAL A 51 -4.37 -4.95 -1.34
N LEU A 52 -3.47 -4.17 -0.73
CA LEU A 52 -3.86 -2.96 -0.01
C LEU A 52 -4.39 -1.86 -0.94
N SER A 53 -3.87 -1.76 -2.18
CA SER A 53 -4.37 -0.87 -3.22
C SER A 53 -5.81 -1.23 -3.62
N VAL A 54 -6.12 -2.51 -3.77
CA VAL A 54 -7.51 -2.95 -4.00
C VAL A 54 -8.39 -2.60 -2.80
N LEU A 55 -7.96 -2.94 -1.58
CA LEU A 55 -8.72 -2.65 -0.35
C LEU A 55 -9.00 -1.15 -0.15
N ILE A 56 -8.14 -0.26 -0.62
CA ILE A 56 -8.38 1.19 -0.60
C ILE A 56 -9.66 1.56 -1.37
N TRP A 57 -9.93 0.89 -2.49
CA TRP A 57 -11.12 1.13 -3.30
C TRP A 57 -12.35 0.33 -2.84
N SER A 58 -12.14 -0.76 -2.10
CA SER A 58 -13.22 -1.63 -1.61
C SER A 58 -13.76 -1.25 -0.22
N THR A 59 -13.09 -0.36 0.51
CA THR A 59 -13.49 0.07 1.86
C THR A 59 -14.50 1.21 1.84
N SER A 60 -15.43 1.22 2.81
CA SER A 60 -16.47 2.25 2.92
C SER A 60 -15.92 3.66 3.18
N ASP A 61 -14.70 3.77 3.74
CA ASP A 61 -14.01 5.02 3.99
C ASP A 61 -13.09 5.48 2.84
N ASN A 62 -13.15 4.79 1.69
CA ASN A 62 -12.27 5.01 0.53
C ASN A 62 -10.78 4.94 0.89
N GLY A 63 -10.42 3.98 1.73
CA GLY A 63 -9.03 3.69 2.09
C GLY A 63 -8.41 4.66 3.09
N HIS A 64 -9.20 5.52 3.76
CA HIS A 64 -8.67 6.46 4.75
C HIS A 64 -7.94 5.74 5.88
N GLY A 65 -8.49 4.66 6.41
CA GLY A 65 -7.86 3.84 7.46
C GLY A 65 -6.52 3.24 7.00
N ILE A 66 -6.45 2.78 5.75
CA ILE A 66 -5.24 2.21 5.15
C ILE A 66 -4.17 3.29 4.95
N ALA A 67 -4.56 4.45 4.42
CA ALA A 67 -3.65 5.59 4.26
C ALA A 67 -3.06 6.05 5.60
N ARG A 68 -3.87 6.09 6.67
CA ARG A 68 -3.42 6.41 8.02
C ARG A 68 -2.45 5.37 8.59
N ALA A 69 -2.70 4.09 8.35
CA ALA A 69 -1.78 3.03 8.74
C ALA A 69 -0.43 3.17 8.01
N ALA A 70 -0.45 3.37 6.70
CA ALA A 70 0.75 3.60 5.89
C ALA A 70 1.55 4.83 6.35
N GLU A 71 0.87 5.94 6.63
CA GLU A 71 1.46 7.14 7.21
C GLU A 71 2.14 6.85 8.55
N SER A 72 1.48 6.10 9.44
CA SER A 72 2.04 5.68 10.73
C SER A 72 3.26 4.79 10.57
N TRP A 73 3.24 3.84 9.63
CA TRP A 73 4.39 2.95 9.38
C TRP A 73 5.62 3.72 8.93
N LEU A 74 5.44 4.73 8.08
CA LEU A 74 6.53 5.59 7.61
C LEU A 74 7.04 6.51 8.73
N ARG A 75 6.17 7.05 9.59
CA ARG A 75 6.57 7.85 10.75
C ARG A 75 7.39 7.05 11.76
N GLN A 76 6.96 5.83 12.07
CA GLN A 76 7.66 4.95 12.99
C GLN A 76 8.98 4.45 12.37
N GLY A 77 8.93 4.06 11.10
CA GLY A 77 10.08 3.61 10.34
C GLY A 77 10.77 2.39 10.93
N GLU A 78 10.06 1.54 11.68
CA GLU A 78 10.65 0.40 12.39
C GLU A 78 10.77 -0.85 11.50
N ASP A 79 9.84 -1.01 10.56
CA ASP A 79 9.73 -2.18 9.69
C ASP A 79 9.97 -1.79 8.22
N GLY A 80 11.06 -2.31 7.65
CA GLY A 80 11.42 -2.06 6.26
C GLY A 80 10.42 -2.63 5.26
N ARG A 81 9.72 -3.72 5.57
CA ARG A 81 8.66 -4.31 4.72
C ARG A 81 7.44 -3.40 4.70
N LYS A 82 6.97 -2.93 5.87
CA LYS A 82 5.88 -1.95 5.95
C LYS A 82 6.23 -0.64 5.25
N ALA A 83 7.46 -0.14 5.42
CA ALA A 83 7.93 1.04 4.70
C ALA A 83 7.96 0.80 3.18
N HIS A 84 8.41 -0.37 2.73
CA HIS A 84 8.43 -0.70 1.31
C HIS A 84 7.02 -0.73 0.70
N VAL A 85 6.06 -1.32 1.41
CA VAL A 85 4.64 -1.36 1.01
C VAL A 85 4.07 0.06 0.95
N ALA A 86 4.21 0.83 2.03
CA ALA A 86 3.65 2.19 2.12
C ALA A 86 4.16 3.14 1.01
N LEU A 87 5.43 3.03 0.58
CA LEU A 87 5.99 3.85 -0.50
C LEU A 87 5.51 3.46 -1.92
N HIS A 88 4.75 2.37 -2.03
CA HIS A 88 4.24 1.83 -3.29
C HIS A 88 2.72 1.66 -3.32
N LEU A 89 2.00 2.13 -2.30
CA LEU A 89 0.55 2.26 -2.38
C LEU A 89 0.18 3.34 -3.41
N ASP A 90 -0.96 3.15 -4.06
CA ASP A 90 -1.48 4.12 -5.04
C ASP A 90 -1.95 5.42 -4.39
N VAL A 91 -2.28 5.37 -3.10
CA VAL A 91 -2.59 6.56 -2.31
C VAL A 91 -1.36 7.04 -1.57
N TYR A 92 -1.10 8.34 -1.71
CA TYR A 92 0.05 8.95 -1.07
C TYR A 92 -0.29 9.37 0.37
N PRO A 93 0.38 8.81 1.40
CA PRO A 93 0.23 9.29 2.77
C PRO A 93 0.97 10.63 2.95
N PHE A 94 0.51 11.49 3.85
CA PHE A 94 0.99 12.86 4.14
C PHE A 94 0.35 14.00 3.34
N VAL A 95 -0.37 14.86 4.07
CA VAL A 95 -0.88 16.14 3.59
C VAL A 95 0.18 17.24 3.72
N ASP A 96 0.94 17.22 4.82
CA ASP A 96 1.96 18.23 5.09
C ASP A 96 3.27 17.94 4.34
N ARG A 97 3.81 18.98 3.71
CA ARG A 97 5.00 18.87 2.87
C ARG A 97 6.28 18.73 3.70
N GLU A 98 6.42 19.48 4.79
CA GLU A 98 7.64 19.46 5.61
C GLU A 98 7.76 18.12 6.33
N GLU A 99 6.66 17.64 6.90
CA GLU A 99 6.57 16.32 7.51
C GLU A 99 6.93 15.22 6.51
N ARG A 100 6.37 15.29 5.30
CA ARG A 100 6.72 14.36 4.23
C ARG A 100 8.22 14.37 3.93
N GLU A 101 8.81 15.55 3.76
CA GLU A 101 10.24 15.70 3.46
C GLU A 101 11.11 15.10 4.58
N GLN A 102 10.74 15.33 5.83
CA GLN A 102 11.44 14.80 6.99
C GLN A 102 11.32 13.27 7.10
N VAL A 103 10.11 12.74 6.95
CA VAL A 103 9.84 11.29 7.05
C VAL A 103 10.55 10.53 5.92
N LEU A 104 10.42 10.98 4.67
CA LEU A 104 11.06 10.30 3.53
C LEU A 104 12.58 10.36 3.59
N THR A 105 13.15 11.49 4.02
CA THR A 105 14.60 11.60 4.23
C THR A 105 15.06 10.61 5.30
N THR A 106 14.31 10.50 6.40
CA THR A 106 14.62 9.57 7.51
C THR A 106 14.52 8.11 7.06
N ILE A 107 13.45 7.74 6.36
CA ILE A 107 13.24 6.39 5.83
C ILE A 107 14.33 6.02 4.81
N GLY A 108 14.68 6.92 3.89
CA GLY A 108 15.74 6.69 2.92
C GLY A 108 17.12 6.50 3.54
N ALA A 109 17.40 7.18 4.65
CA ALA A 109 18.63 6.99 5.42
C ALA A 109 18.65 5.66 6.17
N LYS A 110 17.52 5.26 6.78
CA LYS A 110 17.40 4.02 7.56
C LYS A 110 17.34 2.76 6.70
N PHE A 111 16.72 2.85 5.53
CA PHE A 111 16.55 1.74 4.59
C PHE A 111 17.14 2.12 3.22
N PRO A 112 18.45 1.91 3.00
CA PRO A 112 19.14 2.36 1.79
C PRO A 112 18.53 1.84 0.47
N GLN A 113 17.92 0.66 0.49
CA GLN A 113 17.20 0.09 -0.65
C GLN A 113 15.96 0.90 -1.06
N LEU A 114 15.40 1.69 -0.14
CA LEU A 114 14.24 2.57 -0.38
C LEU A 114 14.65 4.01 -0.72
N ALA A 115 15.92 4.37 -0.57
CA ALA A 115 16.41 5.75 -0.71
C ALA A 115 16.06 6.35 -2.08
N GLU A 116 16.22 5.57 -3.14
CA GLU A 116 15.90 6.03 -4.50
C GLU A 116 14.40 6.29 -4.67
N ARG A 117 13.54 5.42 -4.13
CA ARG A 117 12.09 5.63 -4.17
C ARG A 117 11.68 6.88 -3.40
N CYS A 118 12.25 7.08 -2.20
CA CYS A 118 12.02 8.29 -1.40
C CYS A 118 12.40 9.55 -2.17
N ARG A 119 13.57 9.59 -2.81
CA ARG A 119 14.01 10.72 -3.64
C ARG A 119 13.07 11.02 -4.82
N LYS A 120 12.59 9.98 -5.51
CA LYS A 120 11.63 10.14 -6.61
C LYS A 120 10.35 10.82 -6.15
N ILE A 121 9.76 10.35 -5.05
CA ILE A 121 8.56 10.94 -4.47
C ILE A 121 8.77 12.41 -4.11
N LEU A 122 9.88 12.73 -3.45
CA LEU A 122 10.23 14.12 -3.10
C LEU A 122 10.33 15.03 -4.33
N THR A 123 10.91 14.51 -5.41
CA THR A 123 11.11 15.27 -6.65
C THR A 123 9.80 15.47 -7.42
N ASP A 124 8.98 14.43 -7.55
CA ASP A 124 7.70 14.51 -8.25
C ASP A 124 6.72 15.43 -7.52
N SER A 125 6.77 15.42 -6.20
CA SER A 125 5.93 16.26 -5.36
C SER A 125 6.36 17.73 -5.31
N ALA A 126 7.58 18.05 -5.75
CA ALA A 126 8.06 19.43 -5.87
C ALA A 126 7.61 20.10 -7.19
N ARG A 127 7.01 19.33 -8.10
CA ARG A 127 6.53 19.78 -9.42
C ARG A 127 5.03 20.11 -9.46
N ARG A 128 4.31 19.85 -8.38
CA ARG A 128 2.88 20.16 -8.19
C ARG A 128 2.75 21.37 -7.27
#